data_AF-A0A0N9NJ72-F1
#
_entry.id   AF-A0A0N9NJ72-F1
#
_cell.length_a   1.000
_cell.length_b   1.000
_cell.length_c   1.000
_cell.angle_alpha   90.00
_cell.angle_beta   90.00
_cell.angle_gamma   90.00
#
_symmetry.space_group_name_H-M   'P 1'
#
loop_
_entity.id
_entity.type
_entity.pdbx_description
1 polymer ?
#
loop_
_entity_poly.entity_id
_entity_poly.type
_entity_poly.pdbx_seq_one_letter_code
_entity_poly.pdbx_strand_id
1 'polypeptide(L)'
;MARVSNAIPWGPIRSTLTEKFSFGDIKQIVGYGDLDMSRLAHLEQKPQNGASKSQLLSEIDKQVGMMNENNRSAFASICCEEMMRRKPDVISELERVLSRVGWKFSGTVLIPIEIFDISELINIPDAAHTDIQKAASRLRDGDLSGALSAACGALDTVTSDIYSRYNLGDAGKASFQERIKKSIGALNVTDSLINELSEIGWPESDYKPLSANLEGSLNQAAFVMQKLRSDMGDVHGTKPAISALVYDSIKWSSLLLRVLAIR
;
A
#
# COMPACT_ATOMS: atom_id res chain seq x y z
N MET A 1 4.27 -18.31 4.65
CA MET A 1 4.70 -16.95 4.27
C MET A 1 4.47 -16.75 2.79
N ALA A 2 3.37 -16.12 2.40
CA ALA A 2 3.20 -15.67 1.02
C ALA A 2 3.99 -14.36 0.86
N ARG A 3 5.10 -14.38 0.11
CA ARG A 3 5.71 -13.14 -0.37
C ARG A 3 4.62 -12.42 -1.17
N VAL A 4 4.28 -11.20 -0.77
CA VAL A 4 3.49 -10.31 -1.62
C VAL A 4 4.39 -10.03 -2.82
N SER A 5 4.11 -10.72 -3.93
CA SER A 5 4.79 -10.52 -5.21
C SER A 5 4.56 -9.07 -5.64
N ASN A 6 5.64 -8.32 -5.86
CA ASN A 6 5.59 -6.96 -6.40
C ASN A 6 5.23 -6.94 -7.90
N ALA A 7 4.91 -8.11 -8.48
CA ALA A 7 4.42 -8.21 -9.84
C ALA A 7 2.98 -7.72 -10.01
N ILE A 8 2.72 -7.03 -11.13
CA ILE A 8 1.36 -6.67 -11.53
C ILE A 8 0.54 -7.94 -11.75
N PRO A 9 -0.65 -8.07 -11.12
CA PRO A 9 -1.45 -9.28 -11.19
C PRO A 9 -2.15 -9.39 -12.55
N TRP A 10 -1.87 -10.48 -13.27
CA TRP A 10 -2.47 -10.75 -14.57
C TRP A 10 -3.98 -11.07 -14.51
N GLY A 11 -4.44 -11.75 -13.45
CA GLY A 11 -5.82 -12.25 -13.35
C GLY A 11 -6.90 -11.18 -13.55
N PRO A 12 -6.88 -10.06 -12.81
CA PRO A 12 -7.82 -8.95 -13.01
C PRO A 12 -7.79 -8.37 -14.43
N ILE A 13 -6.60 -8.19 -15.00
CA ILE A 13 -6.39 -7.64 -16.35
C ILE A 13 -7.00 -8.58 -17.39
N ARG A 14 -6.73 -9.89 -17.28
CA ARG A 14 -7.30 -10.95 -18.12
C ARG A 14 -8.83 -10.93 -18.09
N SER A 15 -9.43 -10.77 -16.92
CA SER A 15 -10.90 -10.71 -16.79
C SER A 15 -11.47 -9.49 -17.50
N THR A 16 -10.86 -8.31 -17.32
CA THR A 16 -11.29 -7.10 -18.03
C THR A 16 -11.10 -7.21 -19.55
N LEU A 17 -10.02 -7.83 -20.04
CA LEU A 17 -9.82 -8.15 -21.46
C LEU A 17 -10.96 -9.03 -22.00
N THR A 18 -11.35 -10.05 -21.25
CA THR A 18 -12.41 -10.99 -21.65
C THR A 18 -13.75 -10.28 -21.85
N GLU A 19 -14.11 -9.42 -20.89
CA GLU A 19 -15.42 -8.78 -20.82
C GLU A 19 -15.53 -7.57 -21.75
N LYS A 20 -14.46 -6.79 -21.90
CA LYS A 20 -14.52 -5.45 -22.50
C LYS A 20 -13.93 -5.39 -23.90
N PHE A 21 -13.18 -6.39 -24.34
CA PHE A 21 -12.45 -6.36 -25.62
C PHE A 21 -12.85 -7.52 -26.55
N SER A 22 -12.76 -7.29 -27.86
CA SER A 22 -13.00 -8.31 -28.87
C SER A 22 -11.81 -9.27 -28.97
N PHE A 23 -11.97 -10.40 -29.66
CA PHE A 23 -10.86 -11.34 -29.90
C PHE A 23 -9.68 -10.66 -30.62
N GLY A 24 -9.98 -9.84 -31.63
CA GLY A 24 -8.97 -9.09 -32.37
C GLY A 24 -8.27 -8.03 -31.50
N ASP A 25 -9.03 -7.30 -30.68
CA ASP A 25 -8.46 -6.34 -29.74
C ASP A 25 -7.50 -7.01 -28.77
N ILE A 26 -7.89 -8.16 -28.20
CA ILE A 26 -7.05 -8.92 -27.27
C ILE A 26 -5.73 -9.29 -27.94
N LYS A 27 -5.73 -9.86 -29.15
CA LYS A 27 -4.49 -10.20 -29.88
C LYS A 27 -3.59 -8.99 -30.13
N GLN A 28 -4.17 -7.84 -30.44
CA GLN A 28 -3.39 -6.62 -30.65
C GLN A 28 -2.80 -6.09 -29.34
N ILE A 29 -3.61 -6.01 -28.27
CA ILE A 29 -3.19 -5.52 -26.96
C ILE A 29 -2.02 -6.36 -26.42
N VAL A 30 -2.16 -7.68 -26.41
CA VAL A 30 -1.09 -8.56 -25.91
C VAL A 30 0.13 -8.57 -26.83
N GLY A 31 -0.05 -8.33 -28.13
CA GLY A 31 1.04 -8.19 -29.08
C GLY A 31 1.94 -6.98 -28.81
N TYR A 32 1.38 -5.87 -28.31
CA TYR A 32 2.19 -4.73 -27.86
C TYR A 32 3.02 -5.04 -26.61
N GLY A 33 2.58 -6.00 -25.79
CA GLY A 33 3.30 -6.48 -24.62
C GLY A 33 4.45 -7.44 -24.93
N ASP A 34 4.87 -7.59 -26.19
CA ASP A 34 5.92 -8.52 -26.64
C ASP A 34 5.61 -10.00 -26.37
N LEU A 35 4.32 -10.36 -26.43
CA LEU A 35 3.90 -11.76 -26.39
C LEU A 35 4.26 -12.46 -27.71
N ASP A 36 4.67 -13.74 -27.65
CA ASP A 36 5.02 -14.51 -28.85
C ASP A 36 3.76 -14.81 -29.69
N MET A 37 3.53 -13.94 -30.67
CA MET A 37 2.38 -14.00 -31.56
C MET A 37 2.41 -15.20 -32.50
N SER A 38 3.58 -15.83 -32.72
CA SER A 38 3.68 -17.05 -33.54
C SER A 38 2.91 -18.21 -32.89
N ARG A 39 2.92 -18.28 -31.56
CA ARG A 39 2.15 -19.26 -30.78
C ARG A 39 0.65 -19.00 -30.81
N LEU A 40 0.23 -17.77 -31.11
CA LEU A 40 -1.19 -17.40 -31.24
C LEU A 40 -1.68 -17.38 -32.69
N ALA A 41 -0.80 -17.62 -33.68
CA ALA A 41 -1.13 -17.48 -35.09
C ALA A 41 -2.26 -18.42 -35.53
N HIS A 42 -2.26 -19.66 -35.04
CA HIS A 42 -3.28 -20.68 -35.33
C HIS A 42 -4.66 -20.36 -34.73
N LEU A 43 -4.74 -19.42 -33.78
CA LEU A 43 -5.98 -19.02 -33.14
C LEU A 43 -6.63 -17.88 -33.93
N GLU A 44 -7.53 -18.25 -34.83
CA GLU A 44 -8.31 -17.34 -35.67
C GLU A 44 -9.80 -17.43 -35.31
N GLN A 45 -10.44 -16.27 -35.17
CA GLN A 45 -11.89 -16.21 -34.97
C GLN A 45 -12.59 -16.35 -36.32
N LYS A 46 -13.34 -17.45 -36.51
CA LYS A 46 -14.07 -17.77 -37.75
C LYS A 46 -15.54 -18.10 -37.45
N PRO A 47 -16.47 -17.89 -38.39
CA PRO A 47 -17.89 -18.23 -38.21
C PRO A 47 -18.15 -19.72 -37.92
N GLN A 48 -17.30 -20.61 -38.45
CA GLN A 48 -17.35 -22.05 -38.20
C GLN A 48 -15.93 -22.55 -37.89
N ASN A 49 -15.80 -23.44 -36.90
CA ASN A 49 -14.53 -24.04 -36.45
C ASN A 49 -13.43 -23.01 -36.06
N GLY A 50 -13.83 -21.82 -35.61
CA GLY A 50 -12.92 -20.79 -35.11
C GLY A 50 -12.53 -20.97 -33.65
N ALA A 51 -11.41 -20.37 -33.25
CA ALA A 51 -11.02 -20.29 -31.85
C ALA A 51 -11.93 -19.34 -31.06
N SER A 52 -12.31 -19.75 -29.87
CA SER A 52 -13.03 -18.92 -28.90
C SER A 52 -12.09 -17.94 -28.19
N LYS A 53 -12.63 -16.85 -27.62
CA LYS A 53 -11.84 -15.95 -26.74
C LYS A 53 -11.22 -16.70 -25.57
N SER A 54 -11.93 -17.68 -25.00
CA SER A 54 -11.43 -18.49 -23.89
C SER A 54 -10.21 -19.33 -24.29
N GLN A 55 -10.19 -19.88 -25.51
CA GLN A 55 -9.01 -20.59 -26.04
C GLN A 55 -7.84 -19.63 -26.26
N LEU A 56 -8.08 -18.45 -26.82
CA LEU A 56 -7.06 -17.40 -26.96
C LEU A 56 -6.45 -17.02 -25.60
N LEU A 57 -7.29 -16.71 -24.63
CA LEU A 57 -6.84 -16.31 -23.28
C LEU A 57 -6.11 -17.44 -22.58
N SER A 58 -6.52 -18.70 -22.77
CA SER A 58 -5.80 -19.86 -22.19
C SER A 58 -4.39 -19.99 -22.74
N GLU A 59 -4.18 -19.69 -24.03
CA GLU A 59 -2.84 -19.73 -24.63
C GLU A 59 -1.99 -18.53 -24.18
N ILE A 60 -2.60 -17.36 -23.99
CA ILE A 60 -1.95 -16.20 -23.37
C ILE A 60 -1.54 -16.55 -21.93
N ASP A 61 -2.43 -17.16 -21.14
CA ASP A 61 -2.18 -17.54 -19.75
C ASP A 61 -0.97 -18.49 -19.62
N LYS A 62 -0.80 -19.44 -20.56
CA LYS A 62 0.39 -20.31 -20.61
C LYS A 62 1.67 -19.53 -20.81
N GLN A 63 1.68 -18.59 -21.76
CA GLN A 63 2.85 -17.78 -22.03
C GLN A 63 3.19 -16.85 -20.86
N VAL A 64 2.18 -16.19 -20.28
CA VAL A 64 2.33 -15.35 -19.08
C VAL A 64 2.85 -16.18 -17.90
N GLY A 65 2.41 -17.43 -17.76
CA GLY A 65 2.89 -18.36 -16.74
C GLY A 65 4.35 -18.79 -16.92
N MET A 66 4.91 -18.67 -18.13
CA MET A 66 6.33 -18.95 -18.43
C MET A 66 7.23 -17.72 -18.24
N MET A 67 6.66 -16.52 -18.11
CA MET A 67 7.44 -15.29 -17.91
C MET A 67 8.02 -15.24 -16.49
N ASN A 68 9.22 -14.66 -16.36
CA ASN A 68 9.73 -14.25 -15.06
C ASN A 68 8.91 -13.06 -14.52
N GLU A 69 9.11 -12.72 -13.24
CA GLU A 69 8.32 -11.71 -12.54
C GLU A 69 8.39 -10.31 -13.19
N ASN A 70 9.58 -9.90 -13.65
CA ASN A 70 9.79 -8.61 -14.29
C ASN A 70 9.09 -8.53 -15.65
N ASN A 71 9.27 -9.55 -16.50
CA ASN A 71 8.66 -9.61 -17.82
C ASN A 71 7.13 -9.68 -17.72
N ARG A 72 6.61 -10.46 -16.77
CA ARG A 72 5.16 -10.54 -16.50
C ARG A 72 4.59 -9.18 -16.10
N SER A 73 5.31 -8.42 -15.27
CA SER A 73 4.88 -7.10 -14.84
C SER A 73 4.91 -6.08 -15.98
N ALA A 74 5.99 -6.07 -16.77
CA ALA A 74 6.07 -5.21 -17.95
C ALA A 74 4.95 -5.51 -18.95
N PHE A 75 4.73 -6.78 -19.27
CA PHE A 75 3.62 -7.24 -20.12
C PHE A 75 2.26 -6.76 -19.62
N ALA A 76 1.99 -6.94 -18.33
CA ALA A 76 0.74 -6.54 -17.70
C ALA A 76 0.53 -5.02 -17.71
N SER A 77 1.59 -4.22 -17.47
CA SER A 77 1.54 -2.75 -17.57
C SER A 77 1.16 -2.30 -18.97
N ILE A 78 1.85 -2.81 -19.99
CA ILE A 78 1.60 -2.47 -21.40
C ILE A 78 0.16 -2.84 -21.80
N CYS A 79 -0.33 -4.00 -21.37
CA CYS A 79 -1.72 -4.39 -21.63
C CYS A 79 -2.72 -3.38 -21.06
N CYS A 80 -2.52 -2.95 -19.81
CA CYS A 80 -3.38 -1.95 -19.17
C CYS A 80 -3.33 -0.60 -19.90
N GLU A 81 -2.14 -0.13 -20.26
CA GLU A 81 -1.95 1.13 -21.01
C GLU A 81 -2.70 1.09 -22.35
N GLU A 82 -2.58 -0.01 -23.09
CA GLU A 82 -3.27 -0.20 -24.37
C GLU A 82 -4.78 -0.33 -24.21
N MET A 83 -5.26 -0.95 -23.13
CA MET A 83 -6.68 -1.03 -22.82
C MET A 83 -7.27 0.37 -22.56
N MET A 84 -6.61 1.18 -21.72
CA MET A 84 -7.05 2.54 -21.41
C MET A 84 -7.02 3.46 -22.64
N ARG A 85 -5.98 3.33 -23.47
CA ARG A 85 -5.84 4.10 -24.71
C ARG A 85 -6.97 3.81 -25.70
N ARG A 86 -7.38 2.54 -25.81
CA ARG A 86 -8.43 2.11 -26.75
C ARG A 86 -9.84 2.42 -26.23
N LYS A 87 -10.07 2.27 -24.93
CA LYS A 87 -11.38 2.36 -24.29
C LYS A 87 -11.28 3.12 -22.97
N PRO A 88 -11.37 4.45 -22.97
CA PRO A 88 -11.29 5.24 -21.74
C PRO A 88 -12.35 4.88 -20.68
N ASP A 89 -13.50 4.34 -21.08
CA ASP A 89 -14.55 3.85 -20.19
C ASP A 89 -14.11 2.65 -19.34
N VAL A 90 -13.07 1.92 -19.77
CA VAL A 90 -12.52 0.78 -19.02
C VAL A 90 -11.66 1.18 -17.82
N ILE A 91 -11.22 2.44 -17.75
CA ILE A 91 -10.36 2.95 -16.67
C ILE A 91 -11.02 2.70 -15.31
N SER A 92 -12.30 3.05 -15.17
CA SER A 92 -13.05 2.86 -13.92
C SER A 92 -13.09 1.40 -13.45
N GLU A 93 -13.21 0.46 -14.39
CA GLU A 93 -13.23 -0.97 -14.09
C GLU A 93 -11.85 -1.49 -13.74
N LEU A 94 -10.81 -1.09 -14.48
CA LEU A 94 -9.42 -1.44 -14.18
C LEU A 94 -8.99 -0.91 -12.81
N GLU A 95 -9.30 0.34 -12.48
CA GLU A 95 -9.07 0.92 -11.15
C GLU A 95 -9.78 0.11 -10.06
N ARG A 96 -11.05 -0.24 -10.27
CA ARG A 96 -11.84 -1.02 -9.32
C ARG A 96 -11.26 -2.41 -9.07
N VAL A 97 -10.76 -3.10 -10.09
CA VAL A 97 -10.25 -4.48 -9.92
C VAL A 97 -8.79 -4.54 -9.48
N LEU A 98 -7.96 -3.59 -9.91
CA LEU A 98 -6.54 -3.53 -9.54
C LEU A 98 -6.34 -2.98 -8.13
N SER A 99 -7.17 -2.03 -7.67
CA SER A 99 -7.08 -1.52 -6.30
C SER A 99 -7.31 -2.59 -5.25
N ARG A 100 -8.23 -3.53 -5.51
CA ARG A 100 -8.51 -4.69 -4.66
C ARG A 100 -7.34 -5.66 -4.50
N VAL A 101 -6.35 -5.58 -5.37
CA VAL A 101 -5.14 -6.42 -5.33
C VAL A 101 -3.88 -5.58 -5.09
N GLY A 102 -4.05 -4.33 -4.63
CA GLY A 102 -2.94 -3.46 -4.22
C GLY A 102 -2.27 -2.70 -5.35
N TRP A 103 -2.98 -2.38 -6.43
CA TRP A 103 -2.46 -1.60 -7.57
C TRP A 103 -3.37 -0.43 -7.95
N LYS A 104 -2.80 0.72 -8.33
CA LYS A 104 -3.56 1.86 -8.84
C LYS A 104 -2.86 2.48 -10.05
N PHE A 105 -3.60 3.28 -10.81
CA PHE A 105 -3.02 4.12 -11.84
C PHE A 105 -2.55 5.46 -11.28
N SER A 106 -1.45 5.96 -11.81
CA SER A 106 -1.03 7.35 -11.74
C SER A 106 -0.82 7.84 -13.18
N GLY A 107 -1.80 8.53 -13.74
CA GLY A 107 -1.88 8.75 -15.18
C GLY A 107 -2.06 7.42 -15.91
N THR A 108 -1.12 7.07 -16.79
CA THR A 108 -1.11 5.77 -17.50
C THR A 108 -0.26 4.70 -16.81
N VAL A 109 0.52 5.08 -15.79
CA VAL A 109 1.47 4.16 -15.14
C VAL A 109 0.78 3.41 -14.01
N LEU A 110 0.95 2.08 -14.01
CA LEU A 110 0.55 1.23 -12.90
C LEU A 110 1.60 1.30 -11.80
N ILE A 111 1.17 1.75 -10.63
CA ILE A 111 1.98 1.75 -9.42
C ILE A 111 1.35 0.82 -8.39
N PRO A 112 2.16 0.07 -7.63
CA PRO A 112 1.63 -0.59 -6.45
C PRO A 112 0.99 0.50 -5.58
N ILE A 113 -0.16 0.22 -5.00
CA ILE A 113 -0.65 1.05 -3.91
C ILE A 113 0.31 0.78 -2.77
N GLU A 114 1.39 1.56 -2.73
CA GLU A 114 2.29 1.64 -1.60
C GLU A 114 1.51 2.27 -0.46
N ILE A 115 0.69 1.45 0.18
CA ILE A 115 0.04 1.83 1.41
C ILE A 115 1.12 1.85 2.50
N PHE A 116 2.05 0.88 2.46
CA PHE A 116 3.15 0.70 3.40
C PHE A 116 4.19 -0.24 2.78
N ASP A 117 5.48 0.11 2.81
CA ASP A 117 6.52 -0.90 2.69
C ASP A 117 6.82 -1.46 4.08
N ILE A 118 6.16 -2.57 4.42
CA ILE A 118 6.32 -3.24 5.72
C ILE A 118 7.76 -3.78 5.87
N SER A 119 8.48 -3.97 4.75
CA SER A 119 9.89 -4.37 4.79
C SER A 119 10.79 -3.25 5.33
N GLU A 120 10.33 -2.00 5.41
CA GLU A 120 11.03 -0.92 6.10
C GLU A 120 10.88 -0.96 7.63
N LEU A 121 10.00 -1.82 8.17
CA LEU A 121 9.67 -1.89 9.60
C LEU A 121 10.22 -3.17 10.27
N ILE A 122 11.38 -3.67 9.85
CA ILE A 122 11.96 -4.98 10.24
C ILE A 122 12.05 -5.19 11.77
N ASN A 123 12.12 -4.10 12.55
CA ASN A 123 12.35 -4.14 13.99
C ASN A 123 11.11 -3.83 14.85
N ILE A 124 9.90 -3.75 14.28
CA ILE A 124 8.69 -3.59 15.10
C ILE A 124 8.27 -4.95 15.70
N PRO A 125 7.64 -4.99 16.89
CA PRO A 125 7.09 -6.22 17.46
C PRO A 125 6.11 -6.93 16.52
N ASP A 126 6.10 -8.27 16.52
CA ASP A 126 5.24 -9.11 15.66
C ASP A 126 3.74 -8.74 15.73
N ALA A 127 3.26 -8.37 16.92
CA ALA A 127 1.89 -7.92 17.12
C ALA A 127 1.60 -6.59 16.38
N ALA A 128 2.55 -5.65 16.39
CA ALA A 128 2.45 -4.41 15.63
C ALA A 128 2.55 -4.64 14.11
N HIS A 129 3.39 -5.60 13.68
CA HIS A 129 3.45 -6.06 12.30
C HIS A 129 2.09 -6.61 11.82
N THR A 130 1.46 -7.44 12.64
CA THR A 130 0.14 -8.02 12.34
C THR A 130 -0.92 -6.92 12.20
N ASP A 131 -0.92 -5.93 13.08
CA ASP A 131 -1.87 -4.82 13.03
C ASP A 131 -1.67 -3.92 11.80
N ILE A 132 -0.42 -3.68 11.37
CA ILE A 132 -0.14 -2.94 10.13
C ILE A 132 -0.55 -3.73 8.88
N GLN A 133 -0.28 -5.05 8.84
CA GLN A 133 -0.76 -5.90 7.74
C GLN A 133 -2.28 -5.90 7.64
N LYS A 134 -2.96 -5.91 8.80
CA LYS A 134 -4.42 -5.78 8.89
C LYS A 134 -4.90 -4.42 8.41
N ALA A 135 -4.21 -3.33 8.75
CA ALA A 135 -4.53 -1.99 8.26
C ALA A 135 -4.44 -1.89 6.74
N ALA A 136 -3.36 -2.41 6.15
CA ALA A 136 -3.16 -2.44 4.70
C ALA A 136 -4.22 -3.28 3.98
N SER A 137 -4.54 -4.46 4.53
CA SER A 137 -5.59 -5.35 3.97
C SER A 137 -6.96 -4.68 4.00
N ARG A 138 -7.33 -4.06 5.12
CA ARG A 138 -8.61 -3.34 5.25
C ARG A 138 -8.70 -2.14 4.31
N LEU A 139 -7.61 -1.40 4.13
CA LEU A 139 -7.57 -0.28 3.19
C LEU A 139 -7.78 -0.75 1.74
N ARG A 140 -7.11 -1.84 1.35
CA ARG A 140 -7.30 -2.50 0.04
C ARG A 140 -8.74 -2.97 -0.16
N ASP A 141 -9.37 -3.49 0.89
CA ASP A 141 -10.74 -4.01 0.85
C ASP A 141 -11.80 -2.89 0.95
N GLY A 142 -11.39 -1.62 1.09
CA GLY A 142 -12.26 -0.45 1.17
C GLY A 142 -12.81 -0.16 2.57
N ASP A 143 -12.37 -0.90 3.59
CA ASP A 143 -12.70 -0.69 5.01
C ASP A 143 -11.80 0.41 5.61
N LEU A 144 -12.11 1.67 5.30
CA LEU A 144 -11.32 2.83 5.72
C LEU A 144 -11.28 3.00 7.25
N SER A 145 -12.42 2.82 7.92
CA SER A 145 -12.53 2.95 9.39
C SER A 145 -11.74 1.86 10.10
N GLY A 146 -11.87 0.62 9.63
CA GLY A 146 -11.11 -0.51 10.15
C GLY A 146 -9.62 -0.42 9.83
N ALA A 147 -9.23 0.17 8.70
CA ALA A 147 -7.84 0.41 8.36
C ALA A 147 -7.19 1.42 9.32
N LEU A 148 -7.85 2.56 9.57
CA LEU A 148 -7.40 3.56 10.53
C LEU A 148 -7.28 2.98 11.94
N SER A 149 -8.28 2.21 12.37
CA SER A 149 -8.30 1.58 13.70
C SER A 149 -7.14 0.59 13.87
N ALA A 150 -6.84 -0.21 12.83
CA ALA A 150 -5.72 -1.14 12.85
C ALA A 150 -4.37 -0.41 12.83
N ALA A 151 -4.23 0.67 12.08
CA ALA A 151 -3.01 1.49 12.05
C ALA A 151 -2.72 2.15 13.42
N CYS A 152 -3.76 2.59 14.14
CA CYS A 152 -3.59 3.07 15.51
C CYS A 152 -3.31 1.93 16.50
N GLY A 153 -3.88 0.74 16.28
CA GLY A 153 -3.63 -0.46 17.10
C GLY A 153 -2.16 -0.88 17.08
N ALA A 154 -1.49 -0.79 15.92
CA ALA A 154 -0.05 -1.06 15.84
C ALA A 154 0.77 -0.14 16.75
N LEU A 155 0.46 1.17 16.77
CA LEU A 155 1.09 2.13 17.68
C LEU A 155 0.72 1.89 19.14
N ASP A 156 -0.53 1.48 19.43
CA ASP A 156 -0.93 1.09 20.79
C ASP A 156 -0.06 -0.05 21.31
N THR A 157 0.19 -1.05 20.47
CA THR A 157 1.02 -2.21 20.79
C THR A 157 2.47 -1.79 21.08
N VAL A 158 3.09 -1.00 20.20
CA VAL A 158 4.47 -0.53 20.39
C VAL A 158 4.62 0.35 21.62
N THR A 159 3.72 1.31 21.82
CA THR A 159 3.79 2.21 22.98
C THR A 159 3.52 1.48 24.29
N SER A 160 2.65 0.48 24.31
CA SER A 160 2.42 -0.35 25.51
C SER A 160 3.66 -1.17 25.88
N ASP A 161 4.35 -1.73 24.89
CA ASP A 161 5.62 -2.42 25.09
C ASP A 161 6.70 -1.47 25.66
N ILE A 162 6.85 -0.27 25.08
CA ILE A 162 7.80 0.75 25.57
C ILE A 162 7.47 1.17 27.00
N TYR A 163 6.20 1.40 27.31
CA TYR A 163 5.76 1.74 28.67
C TYR A 163 6.16 0.67 29.69
N SER A 164 6.01 -0.59 29.33
CA SER A 164 6.42 -1.73 30.15
C SER A 164 7.95 -1.78 30.31
N ARG A 165 8.69 -1.71 29.20
CA ARG A 165 10.16 -1.79 29.18
C ARG A 165 10.86 -0.65 29.94
N TYR A 166 10.31 0.55 29.87
CA TYR A 166 10.90 1.77 30.46
C TYR A 166 10.17 2.25 31.73
N ASN A 167 9.20 1.47 32.24
CA ASN A 167 8.43 1.78 33.46
C ASN A 167 7.81 3.19 33.45
N LEU A 168 7.10 3.54 32.37
CA LEU A 168 6.54 4.89 32.15
C LEU A 168 5.16 5.11 32.79
N GLY A 169 4.69 4.15 33.59
CA GLY A 169 3.37 4.12 34.22
C GLY A 169 2.34 3.29 33.43
N ASP A 170 1.07 3.62 33.61
CA ASP A 170 -0.05 2.88 33.01
C ASP A 170 -0.42 3.44 31.63
N ALA A 171 -0.13 2.68 30.58
CA ALA A 171 -0.45 3.04 29.20
C ALA A 171 -1.98 3.20 28.97
N GLY A 172 -2.82 2.46 29.70
CA GLY A 172 -4.28 2.50 29.53
C GLY A 172 -4.92 3.80 30.03
N LYS A 173 -4.21 4.57 30.86
CA LYS A 173 -4.67 5.87 31.39
C LYS A 173 -4.13 7.07 30.61
N ALA A 174 -3.09 6.87 29.81
CA ALA A 174 -2.49 7.92 29.01
C ALA A 174 -3.22 8.10 27.67
N SER A 175 -3.37 9.35 27.22
CA SER A 175 -3.91 9.61 25.89
C SER A 175 -2.99 9.02 24.80
N PHE A 176 -3.53 8.80 23.59
CA PHE A 176 -2.72 8.29 22.48
C PHE A 176 -1.52 9.20 22.17
N GLN A 177 -1.76 10.51 22.16
CA GLN A 177 -0.72 11.52 22.00
C GLN A 177 0.33 11.46 23.11
N GLU A 178 -0.10 11.38 24.37
CA GLU A 178 0.80 11.28 25.52
C GLU A 178 1.68 10.02 25.46
N ARG A 179 1.09 8.88 25.06
CA ARG A 179 1.82 7.61 24.91
C ARG A 179 2.95 7.71 23.90
N ILE A 180 2.68 8.30 22.74
CA ILE A 180 3.69 8.51 21.71
C ILE A 180 4.78 9.45 22.24
N LYS A 181 4.41 10.59 22.82
CA LYS A 181 5.38 11.57 23.34
C LYS A 181 6.30 10.97 24.41
N LYS A 182 5.75 10.26 25.40
CA LYS A 182 6.55 9.60 26.45
C LYS A 182 7.44 8.50 25.88
N SER A 183 6.97 7.76 24.88
CA SER A 183 7.77 6.73 24.21
C SER A 183 8.96 7.32 23.44
N ILE A 184 8.75 8.41 22.70
CA ILE A 184 9.82 9.16 22.02
C ILE A 184 10.90 9.61 23.01
N GLY A 185 10.47 10.18 24.15
CA GLY A 185 11.39 10.59 25.21
C GLY A 185 12.16 9.43 25.83
N ALA A 186 11.49 8.31 26.14
CA ALA A 186 12.13 7.14 26.73
C ALA A 186 13.18 6.48 25.81
N LEU A 187 12.98 6.57 24.50
CA LEU A 187 13.90 6.08 23.48
C LEU A 187 15.01 7.09 23.13
N ASN A 188 15.04 8.28 23.76
CA ASN A 188 16.00 9.36 23.46
C ASN A 188 16.09 9.71 21.97
N VAL A 189 14.97 9.63 21.23
CA VAL A 189 14.94 9.85 19.77
C VAL A 189 15.49 11.23 19.41
N THR A 190 15.03 12.26 20.13
CA THR A 190 15.40 13.67 19.93
C THR A 190 16.90 13.89 20.17
N ASP A 191 17.45 13.28 21.22
CA ASP A 191 18.86 13.41 21.58
C ASP A 191 19.77 12.66 20.59
N SER A 192 19.35 11.45 20.16
CA SER A 192 20.04 10.69 19.10
C SER A 192 20.12 11.50 17.81
N LEU A 193 19.03 12.14 17.39
CA LEU A 193 19.01 12.99 16.20
C LEU A 193 19.94 14.21 16.35
N ILE A 194 19.93 14.86 17.52
CA ILE A 194 20.81 16.01 17.79
C ILE A 194 22.27 15.59 17.67
N ASN A 195 22.64 14.43 18.24
CA ASN A 195 24.00 13.92 18.16
C ASN A 195 24.41 13.62 16.70
N GLU A 196 23.55 12.91 15.95
CA GLU A 196 23.80 12.61 14.52
C GLU A 196 24.00 13.89 13.70
N LEU A 197 23.16 14.92 13.91
CA LEU A 197 23.27 16.20 13.20
C LEU A 197 24.54 16.96 13.60
N SER A 198 24.90 16.93 14.89
CA SER A 198 26.14 17.55 15.37
C SER A 198 27.37 16.84 14.80
N GLU A 199 27.36 15.52 14.66
CA GLU A 199 28.46 14.73 14.10
C GLU A 199 28.70 15.04 12.62
N ILE A 200 27.65 15.33 11.85
CA ILE A 200 27.78 15.79 10.45
C ILE A 200 28.04 17.31 10.33
N GLY A 201 28.31 17.99 11.45
CA GLY A 201 28.75 19.38 11.47
C GLY A 201 27.64 20.43 11.40
N TRP A 202 26.38 20.08 11.69
CA TRP A 202 25.32 21.08 11.76
C TRP A 202 25.49 21.97 13.00
N PRO A 203 25.32 23.29 12.87
CA PRO A 203 25.40 24.19 14.02
C PRO A 203 24.15 24.05 14.90
N GLU A 204 24.32 24.38 16.18
CA GLU A 204 23.24 24.33 17.17
C GLU A 204 22.02 25.19 16.80
N SER A 205 22.26 26.31 16.12
CA SER A 205 21.21 27.19 15.60
C SER A 205 20.25 26.48 14.64
N ASP A 206 20.68 25.38 14.01
CA ASP A 206 19.94 24.71 12.94
C ASP A 206 19.32 23.40 13.44
N TYR A 207 20.08 22.58 14.17
CA TYR A 207 19.56 21.29 14.64
C TYR A 207 18.57 21.42 15.80
N LYS A 208 18.67 22.43 16.67
CA LYS A 208 17.72 22.61 17.78
C LYS A 208 16.31 22.93 17.28
N PRO A 209 16.10 23.92 16.39
CA PRO A 209 14.78 24.17 15.82
C PRO A 209 14.26 22.97 15.02
N LEU A 210 15.11 22.29 14.25
CA LEU A 210 14.70 21.11 13.49
C LEU A 210 14.16 20.00 14.41
N SER A 211 14.90 19.67 15.47
CA SER A 211 14.53 18.63 16.42
C SER A 211 13.21 18.97 17.15
N ALA A 212 13.04 20.22 17.57
CA ALA A 212 11.79 20.69 18.19
C ALA A 212 10.59 20.64 17.22
N ASN A 213 10.78 21.02 15.95
CA ASN A 213 9.73 20.93 14.94
C ASN A 213 9.38 19.50 14.57
N LEU A 214 10.35 18.59 14.57
CA LEU A 214 10.10 17.16 14.36
C LEU A 214 9.26 16.59 15.50
N GLU A 215 9.65 16.80 16.76
CA GLU A 215 8.87 16.36 17.92
C GLU A 215 7.45 16.94 17.87
N GLY A 216 7.32 18.24 17.61
CA GLY A 216 6.04 18.91 17.44
C GLY A 216 5.18 18.28 16.33
N SER A 217 5.77 17.98 15.17
CA SER A 217 5.08 17.38 14.03
C SER A 217 4.59 15.96 14.32
N LEU A 218 5.42 15.12 14.95
CA LEU A 218 5.04 13.76 15.35
C LEU A 218 3.89 13.80 16.38
N ASN A 219 3.96 14.74 17.33
CA ASN A 219 2.93 14.90 18.35
C ASN A 219 1.60 15.41 17.77
N GLN A 220 1.63 16.29 16.77
CA GLN A 220 0.42 16.72 16.07
C GLN A 220 -0.16 15.62 15.18
N ALA A 221 0.67 14.84 14.50
CA ALA A 221 0.22 13.67 13.75
C ALA A 221 -0.51 12.67 14.66
N ALA A 222 0.05 12.39 15.84
CA ALA A 222 -0.60 11.55 16.86
C ALA A 222 -1.97 12.07 17.28
N PHE A 223 -2.10 13.38 17.49
CA PHE A 223 -3.39 14.01 17.81
C PHE A 223 -4.41 13.85 16.69
N VAL A 224 -4.02 14.15 15.45
CA VAL A 224 -4.91 14.01 14.29
C VAL A 224 -5.38 12.57 14.15
N MET A 225 -4.47 11.59 14.22
CA MET A 225 -4.81 10.17 14.17
C MET A 225 -5.77 9.76 15.29
N GLN A 226 -5.53 10.20 16.53
CA GLN A 226 -6.42 9.92 17.66
C GLN A 226 -7.83 10.47 17.40
N LYS A 227 -7.92 11.71 16.90
CA LYS A 227 -9.19 12.37 16.63
C LYS A 227 -9.95 11.71 15.49
N LEU A 228 -9.26 11.31 14.43
CA LEU A 228 -9.85 10.56 13.33
C LEU A 228 -10.31 9.18 13.81
N ARG A 229 -9.52 8.49 14.64
CA ARG A 229 -9.91 7.19 15.20
C ARG A 229 -11.17 7.31 16.06
N SER A 230 -11.30 8.34 16.91
CA SER A 230 -12.50 8.51 17.75
C SER A 230 -13.74 8.85 16.93
N ASP A 231 -13.58 9.67 15.89
CA ASP A 231 -14.72 10.24 15.18
C ASP A 231 -15.12 9.43 13.94
N MET A 232 -14.17 8.69 13.33
CA MET A 232 -14.38 7.86 12.14
C MET A 232 -14.28 6.35 12.43
N GLY A 233 -13.81 5.94 13.61
CA GLY A 233 -13.66 4.54 14.03
C GLY A 233 -14.95 3.86 14.51
N ASP A 234 -16.12 4.49 14.34
CA ASP A 234 -17.38 3.95 14.85
C ASP A 234 -17.71 2.59 14.22
N VAL A 235 -17.81 1.59 15.09
CA VAL A 235 -18.02 0.15 14.79
C VAL A 235 -19.34 -0.11 14.07
N HIS A 236 -20.26 0.86 14.04
CA HIS A 236 -21.54 0.77 13.35
C HIS A 236 -21.53 1.39 11.94
N GLY A 237 -20.40 1.93 11.46
CA GLY A 237 -20.24 2.38 10.06
C GLY A 237 -21.13 3.58 9.66
N THR A 238 -21.69 4.29 10.64
CA THR A 238 -22.68 5.35 10.43
C THR A 238 -22.06 6.69 9.99
N LYS A 239 -20.76 6.90 10.21
CA LYS A 239 -20.05 8.14 9.85
C LYS A 239 -19.15 7.92 8.63
N PRO A 240 -19.24 8.79 7.61
CA PRO A 240 -18.41 8.68 6.42
C PRO A 240 -16.94 8.91 6.77
N ALA A 241 -16.08 7.95 6.42
CA ALA A 241 -14.64 8.10 6.53
C ALA A 241 -14.12 8.97 5.37
N ILE A 242 -13.29 9.96 5.69
CA ILE A 242 -12.63 10.78 4.67
C ILE A 242 -11.41 10.03 4.18
N SER A 243 -11.52 9.44 2.98
CA SER A 243 -10.49 8.60 2.38
C SER A 243 -9.08 9.20 2.47
N ALA A 244 -8.90 10.46 2.01
CA ALA A 244 -7.61 11.14 2.05
C ALA A 244 -6.97 11.16 3.45
N LEU A 245 -7.73 11.51 4.49
CA LEU A 245 -7.23 11.57 5.86
C LEU A 245 -6.91 10.20 6.44
N VAL A 246 -7.59 9.14 5.99
CA VAL A 246 -7.26 7.76 6.37
C VAL A 246 -5.93 7.34 5.73
N TYR A 247 -5.71 7.65 4.45
CA TYR A 247 -4.43 7.40 3.79
C TYR A 247 -3.29 8.17 4.48
N ASP A 248 -3.49 9.45 4.82
CA ASP A 248 -2.50 10.26 5.54
C ASP A 248 -2.20 9.69 6.94
N SER A 249 -3.23 9.27 7.68
CA SER A 249 -3.09 8.65 9.00
C SER A 249 -2.29 7.35 8.97
N ILE A 250 -2.48 6.57 7.92
CA ILE A 250 -1.72 5.34 7.66
C ILE A 250 -0.25 5.70 7.43
N LYS A 251 0.06 6.72 6.62
CA LYS A 251 1.44 7.20 6.44
C LYS A 251 2.08 7.74 7.72
N TRP A 252 1.33 8.52 8.51
CA TRP A 252 1.80 8.97 9.82
C TRP A 252 2.05 7.80 10.78
N SER A 253 1.21 6.77 10.76
CA SER A 253 1.44 5.54 11.54
C SER A 253 2.77 4.89 11.17
N SER A 254 3.09 4.80 9.87
CA SER A 254 4.37 4.26 9.40
C SER A 254 5.56 5.03 9.95
N LEU A 255 5.52 6.35 9.81
CA LEU A 255 6.59 7.23 10.29
C LEU A 255 6.77 7.10 11.80
N LEU A 256 5.67 7.13 12.56
CA LEU A 256 5.71 6.99 14.02
C LEU A 256 6.24 5.62 14.45
N LEU A 257 5.80 4.53 13.82
CA LEU A 257 6.32 3.19 14.10
C LEU A 257 7.81 3.10 13.80
N ARG A 258 8.26 3.68 12.68
CA ARG A 258 9.68 3.73 12.34
C ARG A 258 10.48 4.49 13.39
N VAL A 259 10.00 5.64 13.84
CA VAL A 259 10.64 6.42 14.92
C VAL A 259 10.70 5.63 16.23
N LEU A 260 9.68 4.82 16.53
CA LEU A 260 9.59 4.07 17.78
C LEU A 260 10.26 2.69 17.76
N ALA A 261 10.62 2.17 16.58
CA ALA A 261 11.19 0.83 16.42
C ALA A 261 12.56 0.80 15.75
N ILE A 262 12.95 1.87 15.05
CA ILE A 262 14.26 2.01 14.43
C ILE A 262 14.95 3.22 15.04
N ARG A 263 15.75 2.94 16.07
CA ARG A 263 17.01 3.60 16.45
C ARG A 263 17.63 2.83 17.61
#